data_AF-A0A6S7KA17-F1
#
_entry.id   AF-A0A6S7KA17-F1
#
_cell.length_a   1.000
_cell.length_b   1.000
_cell.length_c   1.000
_cell.angle_alpha   90.00
_cell.angle_beta   90.00
_cell.angle_gamma   90.00
#
_symmetry.space_group_name_H-M   'P 1'
#
loop_
_entity.id
_entity.type
_entity.pdbx_description
1 polymer ?
#
loop_
_entity_poly.entity_id
_entity_poly.type
_entity_poly.pdbx_seq_one_letter_code
_entity_poly.pdbx_strand_id
1 'polypeptide(L)'
;SIRSSTKLPDGTFIDNMKSFQDLVYADNLDLILVTETWLNSNFSSIELLLKGYNIIRNDRIADKRGGGVLIALRENITYKID
;
A
#
# COMPACT_ATOMS: atom_id res chain seq x y z
N SER A 1 -6.27 -2.61 -6.56
CA SER A 1 -6.05 -1.42 -5.73
C SER A 1 -6.00 -1.83 -4.27
N ILE A 2 -5.03 -1.28 -3.53
CA ILE A 2 -4.87 -1.50 -2.08
C ILE A 2 -6.11 -1.02 -1.32
N ARG A 3 -6.76 0.07 -1.75
CA ARG A 3 -7.90 0.68 -1.05
C ARG A 3 -9.26 0.01 -1.29
N SER A 4 -9.29 -1.15 -1.94
CA SER A 4 -10.54 -1.80 -2.35
C SER A 4 -10.92 -2.89 -1.36
N SER A 5 -12.21 -3.04 -1.13
CA SER A 5 -12.78 -4.20 -0.43
C SER A 5 -13.80 -4.87 -1.33
N THR A 6 -13.97 -6.19 -1.21
CA THR A 6 -14.92 -6.98 -2.00
C THR A 6 -15.78 -7.80 -1.07
N LYS A 7 -17.11 -7.73 -1.25
CA LYS A 7 -18.06 -8.59 -0.55
C LYS A 7 -18.31 -9.83 -1.39
N LEU A 8 -18.07 -11.01 -0.82
CA LEU A 8 -18.35 -12.30 -1.43
C LEU A 8 -19.83 -12.68 -1.28
N PRO A 9 -20.35 -13.62 -2.10
CA PRO A 9 -21.76 -14.03 -2.06
C PRO A 9 -22.21 -14.63 -0.71
N ASP A 10 -21.29 -15.21 0.05
CA ASP A 10 -21.52 -15.76 1.38
C ASP A 10 -21.59 -14.69 2.49
N GLY A 11 -21.40 -13.41 2.14
CA GLY A 11 -21.40 -12.30 3.07
C GLY A 11 -20.02 -11.91 3.61
N THR A 12 -18.97 -12.67 3.30
CA THR A 12 -17.59 -12.38 3.71
C THR A 12 -17.08 -11.10 3.04
N PHE A 13 -16.31 -10.29 3.76
CA PHE A 13 -15.60 -9.13 3.21
C PHE A 13 -14.11 -9.42 3.10
N ILE A 14 -13.56 -9.25 1.91
CA ILE A 14 -12.12 -9.23 1.66
C ILE A 14 -11.69 -7.77 1.64
N ASP A 15 -10.76 -7.41 2.51
CA ASP A 15 -10.08 -6.12 2.49
C ASP A 15 -8.70 -6.29 1.86
N ASN A 16 -8.49 -5.68 0.69
CA ASN A 16 -7.21 -5.79 -0.01
C ASN A 16 -6.07 -5.14 0.78
N MET A 17 -6.35 -4.16 1.64
CA MET A 17 -5.34 -3.55 2.50
C MET A 17 -4.78 -4.61 3.46
N LYS A 18 -5.68 -5.37 4.09
CA LYS A 18 -5.29 -6.42 5.02
C LYS A 18 -4.53 -7.54 4.32
N SER A 19 -5.03 -8.01 3.17
CA SER A 19 -4.32 -9.03 2.37
C SER A 19 -2.93 -8.56 1.93
N PHE A 20 -2.80 -7.27 1.58
CA PHE A 20 -1.51 -6.66 1.26
C PHE A 20 -0.57 -6.66 2.47
N GLN A 21 -1.04 -6.22 3.64
CA GLN A 21 -0.25 -6.22 4.87
C GLN A 21 0.19 -7.63 5.27
N ASP A 22 -0.74 -8.59 5.23
CA ASP A 22 -0.48 -9.98 5.57
C ASP A 22 0.60 -10.56 4.65
N LEU A 23 0.55 -10.29 3.34
CA LEU A 23 1.59 -10.70 2.39
C LEU A 23 2.96 -10.09 2.73
N VAL A 24 3.01 -8.78 2.97
CA VAL A 24 4.26 -8.07 3.26
C VAL A 24 4.95 -8.63 4.51
N TYR A 25 4.17 -8.85 5.58
CA TYR A 25 4.71 -9.29 6.86
C TYR A 25 4.96 -10.81 6.91
N ALA A 26 4.12 -11.63 6.28
CA ALA A 26 4.31 -13.08 6.25
C ALA A 26 5.54 -13.48 5.43
N ASP A 27 5.73 -12.84 4.27
CA ASP A 27 6.84 -13.16 3.37
C ASP A 27 8.12 -12.38 3.71
N ASN A 28 8.06 -11.50 4.73
CA ASN A 28 9.18 -10.66 5.17
C ASN A 28 9.85 -9.98 3.96
N LEU A 29 9.08 -9.21 3.20
CA LEU A 29 9.55 -8.57 1.97
C LEU A 29 10.53 -7.42 2.28
N ASP A 30 11.54 -7.23 1.44
CA ASP A 30 12.53 -6.14 1.59
C ASP A 30 12.16 -4.89 0.79
N LEU A 31 11.61 -5.09 -0.41
CA LEU A 31 11.21 -4.04 -1.35
C LEU A 31 9.82 -4.36 -1.90
N ILE A 32 8.91 -3.40 -1.80
CA ILE A 32 7.55 -3.50 -2.31
C ILE A 32 7.31 -2.36 -3.28
N LEU A 33 6.85 -2.70 -4.48
CA LEU A 33 6.49 -1.76 -5.53
C LEU A 33 5.02 -1.99 -5.90
N VAL A 34 4.18 -0.99 -5.70
CA VAL A 34 2.76 -1.07 -6.04
C VAL A 34 2.37 0.08 -6.95
N THR A 35 1.78 -0.25 -8.09
CA THR A 35 1.11 0.69 -9.00
C THR A 35 -0.40 0.58 -8.83
N GLU A 36 -1.13 1.60 -9.26
CA GLU A 36 -2.59 1.65 -9.11
C GLU A 36 -3.01 1.43 -7.64
N THR A 37 -2.42 2.23 -6.76
CA THR A 37 -2.72 2.16 -5.31
C THR A 37 -4.10 2.72 -5.00
N TRP A 38 -4.56 3.72 -5.76
CA TRP A 38 -5.77 4.53 -5.54
C TRP A 38 -5.81 5.27 -4.21
N LEU A 39 -4.65 5.45 -3.58
CA LEU A 39 -4.54 6.21 -2.35
C LEU A 39 -4.57 7.72 -2.63
N ASN A 40 -4.92 8.50 -1.62
CA ASN A 40 -4.90 9.96 -1.64
C ASN A 40 -4.22 10.51 -0.38
N SER A 41 -4.00 11.83 -0.37
CA SER A 41 -3.29 12.54 0.71
C SER A 41 -3.98 12.46 2.08
N ASN A 42 -5.24 12.02 2.13
CA ASN A 42 -5.98 11.83 3.38
C ASN A 42 -5.71 10.46 4.02
N PHE A 43 -4.89 9.61 3.39
CA PHE A 43 -4.55 8.27 3.87
C PHE A 43 -3.13 8.25 4.44
N SER A 44 -3.00 7.92 5.73
CA SER A 44 -1.71 7.96 6.42
C SER A 44 -0.80 6.82 5.98
N SER A 45 0.51 7.07 5.90
CA SER A 45 1.49 6.00 5.63
C SER A 45 1.52 4.94 6.73
N ILE A 46 1.19 5.29 7.98
CA ILE A 46 1.09 4.34 9.11
C ILE A 46 -0.04 3.32 8.89
N GLU A 47 -1.09 3.71 8.18
CA GLU A 47 -2.21 2.82 7.86
C GLU A 47 -1.86 1.82 6.75
N LEU A 48 -0.81 2.06 5.95
CA LEU A 48 -0.34 1.14 4.91
C LEU A 48 0.48 0.01 5.50
N LEU A 49 1.53 0.36 6.23
CA LEU A 49 2.44 -0.56 6.90
C LEU A 49 2.72 0.02 8.29
N LEU A 50 2.37 -0.73 9.33
CA LEU A 50 2.38 -0.26 10.72
C LEU A 50 3.77 0.13 11.21
N LYS A 51 4.82 -0.59 10.80
CA LYS A 51 6.23 -0.35 11.17
C LYS A 51 7.21 -1.11 10.28
N GLY A 52 8.47 -0.68 10.28
CA GLY A 52 9.59 -1.42 9.69
C GLY A 52 9.86 -1.09 8.23
N TYR A 53 9.15 -0.11 7.64
CA TYR A 53 9.29 0.27 6.25
C TYR A 53 9.34 1.79 6.07
N ASN A 54 10.33 2.25 5.31
CA ASN A 54 10.37 3.58 4.73
C ASN A 54 9.43 3.61 3.52
N ILE A 55 8.41 4.47 3.57
CA ILE A 55 7.38 4.58 2.54
C ILE A 55 7.60 5.85 1.71
N ILE A 56 7.74 5.66 0.39
CA ILE A 56 7.76 6.72 -0.62
C ILE A 56 6.54 6.49 -1.50
N ARG A 57 5.71 7.51 -1.69
CA ARG A 57 4.50 7.38 -2.50
C ARG A 57 4.21 8.65 -3.29
N ASN A 58 3.57 8.45 -4.43
CA ASN A 58 2.94 9.50 -5.21
C ASN A 58 1.46 9.18 -5.30
N ASP A 59 0.64 10.01 -4.67
CA ASP A 59 -0.80 9.77 -4.54
C ASP A 59 -1.56 10.14 -5.80
N ARG A 60 -2.79 9.61 -5.91
CA ARG A 60 -3.66 10.03 -7.00
C ARG A 60 -4.01 11.50 -6.84
N ILE A 61 -3.95 12.22 -7.97
CA ILE A 61 -4.49 13.57 -8.06
C ILE A 61 -6.01 13.50 -7.84
N ALA A 62 -6.55 14.40 -7.02
CA ALA A 62 -7.99 14.52 -6.82
C ALA A 62 -8.70 14.64 -8.18
N ASP A 63 -9.89 14.06 -8.27
CA ASP A 63 -10.76 14.11 -9.47
C ASP A 63 -10.28 13.34 -10.72
N LYS A 64 -9.15 12.62 -10.64
CA LYS A 64 -8.75 11.65 -11.68
C LYS A 64 -9.19 10.23 -11.35
N ARG A 65 -9.57 9.47 -12.39
CA ARG A 65 -9.82 8.02 -12.30
C ARG A 65 -8.49 7.28 -12.35
N GLY A 66 -8.22 6.45 -11.35
CA GLY A 66 -7.02 5.63 -11.29
C GLY A 66 -5.76 6.35 -10.81
N GLY A 67 -4.67 5.59 -10.76
CA GLY A 67 -3.34 6.06 -10.43
C GLY A 67 -2.89 5.82 -8.98
N GLY A 68 -1.75 6.44 -8.66
CA GLY A 68 -1.04 6.27 -7.40
C GLY A 68 0.06 5.20 -7.49
N VAL A 69 1.20 5.50 -6.88
CA VAL A 69 2.37 4.62 -6.80
C VAL A 69 2.89 4.61 -5.37
N LEU A 70 3.30 3.43 -4.90
CA LEU A 70 3.89 3.20 -3.58
C LEU A 70 5.18 2.40 -3.75
N ILE A 71 6.24 2.86 -3.10
CA ILE A 71 7.49 2.15 -2.87
C ILE A 71 7.65 2.03 -1.35
N ALA A 72 7.79 0.81 -0.85
CA ALA A 72 8.15 0.57 0.55
C ALA A 72 9.45 -0.22 0.60
N LEU A 73 10.43 0.30 1.35
CA LEU A 73 11.71 -0.37 1.62
C LEU A 73 11.81 -0.67 3.10
N ARG A 74 12.33 -1.84 3.47
CA ARG A 74 12.59 -2.14 4.88
C ARG A 74 13.49 -1.05 5.49
N GLU A 75 13.22 -0.65 6.73
CA GLU A 75 13.86 0.50 7.40
C GLU A 75 15.39 0.43 7.44
N ASN A 76 15.97 -0.78 7.48
CA ASN A 76 17.41 -1.00 7.51
C ASN A 76 18.09 -0.97 6.13
N ILE A 77 17.33 -0.68 5.06
CA ILE A 77 17.85 -0.55 3.70
C ILE A 77 18.08 0.94 3.39
N THR A 78 19.34 1.29 3.17
CA THR A 78 19.73 2.64 2.73
C THR A 78 19.37 2.86 1.27
N TYR A 79 18.78 4.01 0.96
CA TYR A 79 18.45 4.43 -0.39
C TYR A 79 18.73 5.92 -0.60
N LYS A 80 18.74 6.35 -1.86
CA LYS A 80 18.84 7.76 -2.26
C LYS A 80 17.74 8.07 -3.27
N ILE A 81 17.16 9.25 -3.17
CA ILE A 81 16.29 9.83 -4.20
C ILE A 81 17.11 10.96 -4.83
N ASP A 82 17.32 10.88 -6.15
CA ASP A 82 17.99 11.90 -6.95
C ASP A 82 17.01 12.97 -7.45
#